data_AF-A0A3B8J4T4-F1
#
_entry.id   AF-A0A3B8J4T4-F1
#
_cell.length_a   1.000
_cell.length_b   1.000
_cell.length_c   1.000
_cell.angle_alpha   90.00
_cell.angle_beta   90.00
_cell.angle_gamma   90.00
#
_symmetry.space_group_name_H-M   'P 1'
#
loop_
_entity.id
_entity.type
_entity.pdbx_description
1 polymer ?
#
loop_
_entity_poly.entity_id
_entity_poly.type
_entity_poly.pdbx_seq_one_letter_code
_entity_poly.pdbx_strand_id
1 'polypeptide(L)'
;VVINHEKNKGLYQARISGIKAANGEYLAFVDSDDTVSVDWFRMLVKKADEENADMVVGNTINVFEDGNQNYFSIYRSLTHNRPLLTGDEIFNIFLEQEGECFLWHTVWNKVYKKSLINRALPDLEKLNEHVIMTEDIAYSFVLFYHAKAMAFSDTDAYFYYRHSEASTSLSLPKEKFEKNLKDLGTVFRFVEKFIEEKSPENYQRFKAFKDKYFRIWSSNLIATSYSNDAGMRKILLDSFGEKKLKEVLPHEFYFYELTSPWDGRLEAIKKQILDKKYPIISFDVFDTLLLRPFYDPKDIFYFVARNVSHVLKLSSLSDFYKMRVCAEQHCRAKQITNTINFEEVTLTEIYDTFAEIYGYTDLEVRLIQKTEEELELKFCYARQTAKELFELALYAGKRVILVSDMYIDYNLLTKILEKAGYRGYEKLYLSSRKRKLKATGKLYRRIINELKCNASDILHIGDNWNSDIIKAQEIGINTIFMPNTRETFENIVSDIYTGNCSKPMTNVLDGIIAVSYTHLTLP
;
A
#
# COMPACT_ATOMS: atom_id res chain seq x y z
N VAL A 1 30.14 1.89 2.04
CA VAL A 1 31.33 1.12 2.49
C VAL A 1 31.28 -0.22 1.78
N VAL A 2 32.37 -0.68 1.18
CA VAL A 2 32.46 -2.03 0.59
C VAL A 2 33.34 -2.87 1.51
N ILE A 3 32.86 -4.05 1.90
CA ILE A 3 33.61 -4.98 2.75
C ILE A 3 34.09 -6.13 1.89
N ASN A 4 35.41 -6.34 1.85
CA ASN A 4 36.01 -7.44 1.13
C ASN A 4 36.45 -8.54 2.11
N HIS A 5 36.28 -9.79 1.73
CA HIS A 5 36.81 -10.94 2.44
C HIS A 5 37.81 -11.67 1.55
N GLU A 6 38.92 -12.14 2.13
CA GLU A 6 39.94 -12.91 1.40
C GLU A 6 39.41 -14.25 0.87
N LYS A 7 38.36 -14.78 1.49
CA LYS A 7 37.66 -16.01 1.08
C LYS A 7 36.16 -15.85 1.26
N ASN A 8 35.37 -16.63 0.51
CA ASN A 8 33.93 -16.71 0.70
C ASN A 8 33.63 -17.20 2.13
N LYS A 9 32.84 -16.43 2.89
CA LYS A 9 32.45 -16.74 4.28
C LYS A 9 31.01 -17.27 4.39
N GLY A 10 30.33 -17.45 3.27
CA GLY A 10 28.89 -17.71 3.23
C GLY A 10 28.05 -16.45 3.45
N LEU A 11 26.77 -16.53 3.09
CA LEU A 11 25.84 -15.40 3.13
C LEU A 11 25.60 -14.92 4.57
N TYR A 12 25.54 -15.84 5.54
CA TYR A 12 25.34 -15.49 6.95
C TYR A 12 26.42 -14.52 7.46
N GLN A 13 27.69 -14.88 7.29
CA GLN A 13 28.84 -14.09 7.77
C GLN A 13 29.05 -12.81 6.97
N ALA A 14 28.69 -12.80 5.68
CA ALA A 14 28.70 -11.59 4.88
C ALA A 14 27.71 -10.56 5.44
N ARG A 15 26.49 -10.98 5.78
CA ARG A 15 25.48 -10.13 6.43
C ARG A 15 25.92 -9.65 7.83
N ILE A 16 26.55 -10.49 8.66
CA ILE A 16 27.14 -10.07 9.95
C ILE A 16 28.19 -8.98 9.75
N SER A 17 29.08 -9.15 8.76
CA SER A 17 30.10 -8.14 8.46
C SER A 17 29.45 -6.82 8.01
N GLY A 18 28.42 -6.89 7.18
CA GLY A 18 27.60 -5.75 6.77
C GLY A 18 26.95 -5.02 7.96
N ILE A 19 26.30 -5.77 8.87
CA ILE A 19 25.69 -5.26 10.09
C ILE A 19 26.70 -4.46 10.92
N LYS A 20 27.90 -5.02 11.16
CA LYS A 20 28.94 -4.38 11.98
C LYS A 20 29.46 -3.08 11.38
N ALA A 21 29.49 -2.98 10.06
CA ALA A 21 29.94 -1.78 9.35
C ALA A 21 28.84 -0.74 9.14
N ALA A 22 27.57 -1.11 9.31
CA ALA A 22 26.43 -0.25 9.02
C ALA A 22 26.29 0.90 10.04
N ASN A 23 26.16 2.12 9.55
CA ASN A 23 26.02 3.33 10.37
C ASN A 23 24.61 3.95 10.34
N GLY A 24 23.73 3.48 9.47
CA GLY A 24 22.34 3.97 9.38
C GLY A 24 21.52 3.66 10.63
N GLU A 25 20.49 4.46 10.88
CA GLU A 25 19.49 4.21 11.92
C GLU A 25 18.65 2.97 11.62
N TYR A 26 18.48 2.69 10.33
CA TYR A 26 17.78 1.52 9.81
C TYR A 26 18.71 0.68 8.94
N LEU A 27 18.51 -0.64 8.97
CA LEU A 27 19.21 -1.63 8.17
C LEU A 27 18.19 -2.44 7.36
N ALA A 28 18.59 -2.90 6.18
CA ALA A 28 17.84 -3.84 5.37
C ALA A 28 18.81 -4.78 4.66
N PHE A 29 18.31 -5.95 4.26
CA PHE A 29 19.05 -6.91 3.45
C PHE A 29 18.44 -6.93 2.06
N VAL A 30 19.28 -6.87 1.03
CA VAL A 30 18.87 -7.03 -0.37
C VAL A 30 19.84 -8.02 -0.97
N ASP A 31 19.32 -9.13 -1.46
CA ASP A 31 20.13 -10.15 -2.11
C ASP A 31 20.57 -9.66 -3.50
N SER A 32 21.71 -10.16 -4.00
CA SER A 32 22.41 -9.58 -5.16
C SER A 32 21.68 -9.74 -6.49
N ASP A 33 20.75 -10.69 -6.55
CA ASP A 33 19.88 -11.03 -7.68
C ASP A 33 18.49 -10.40 -7.59
N ASP A 34 18.21 -9.67 -6.50
CA ASP A 34 16.91 -9.06 -6.25
C ASP A 34 16.88 -7.55 -6.46
N THR A 35 15.68 -6.98 -6.53
CA THR A 35 15.48 -5.52 -6.59
C THR A 35 14.35 -5.07 -5.67
N VAL A 36 14.22 -3.75 -5.49
CA VAL A 36 13.12 -3.14 -4.73
C VAL A 36 12.44 -2.06 -5.55
N SER A 37 11.17 -1.81 -5.25
CA SER A 37 10.42 -0.67 -5.80
C SER A 37 11.08 0.66 -5.40
N VAL A 38 10.88 1.70 -6.23
CA VAL A 38 11.59 2.98 -6.11
C VAL A 38 11.40 3.70 -4.77
N ASP A 39 10.37 3.32 -4.02
CA ASP A 39 9.95 4.00 -2.79
C ASP A 39 9.88 3.06 -1.57
N TRP A 40 10.31 1.80 -1.74
CA TRP A 40 10.24 0.76 -0.71
C TRP A 40 10.87 1.17 0.62
N PHE A 41 12.11 1.65 0.57
CA PHE A 41 12.81 2.06 1.79
C PHE A 41 12.14 3.22 2.51
N ARG A 42 11.67 4.25 1.77
CA ARG A 42 11.03 5.42 2.39
C ARG A 42 9.76 5.00 3.10
N MET A 43 8.93 4.16 2.48
CA MET A 43 7.66 3.71 3.06
C MET A 43 7.89 2.87 4.32
N LEU A 44 8.84 1.93 4.29
CA LEU A 44 9.13 1.09 5.45
C LEU A 44 9.75 1.90 6.61
N VAL A 45 10.67 2.81 6.33
CA VAL A 45 11.27 3.70 7.35
C VAL A 45 10.21 4.63 7.94
N LYS A 46 9.38 5.27 7.10
CA LYS A 46 8.28 6.12 7.55
C LYS A 46 7.35 5.37 8.49
N LYS A 47 6.95 4.15 8.13
CA LYS A 47 6.10 3.29 8.96
C LYS A 47 6.78 2.91 10.28
N ALA A 48 8.09 2.65 10.25
CA ALA A 48 8.88 2.38 11.45
C ALA A 48 8.89 3.57 12.41
N ASP A 49 9.05 4.80 11.88
CA ASP A 49 9.03 6.02 12.67
C ASP A 49 7.64 6.33 13.24
N GLU A 50 6.59 6.21 12.41
CA GLU A 50 5.19 6.49 12.81
C GLU A 50 4.69 5.55 13.92
N GLU A 51 5.08 4.27 13.87
CA GLU A 51 4.66 3.28 14.85
C GLU A 51 5.74 2.96 15.90
N ASN A 52 6.88 3.65 15.86
CA ASN A 52 8.06 3.36 16.66
C ASN A 52 8.44 1.86 16.64
N ALA A 53 8.39 1.26 15.45
CA ALA A 53 8.64 -0.15 15.25
C ALA A 53 10.14 -0.47 15.24
N ASP A 54 10.51 -1.62 15.81
CA ASP A 54 11.85 -2.19 15.71
C ASP A 54 12.08 -2.84 14.35
N MET A 55 11.02 -3.32 13.69
CA MET A 55 11.08 -3.86 12.34
C MET A 55 9.77 -3.64 11.60
N VAL A 56 9.86 -3.51 10.27
CA VAL A 56 8.70 -3.34 9.38
C VAL A 56 8.78 -4.35 8.27
N VAL A 57 7.69 -5.11 8.06
CA VAL A 57 7.56 -6.05 6.95
C VAL A 57 6.93 -5.37 5.75
N GLY A 58 7.60 -5.45 4.61
CA GLY A 58 7.08 -4.99 3.32
C GLY A 58 6.49 -6.11 2.48
N ASN A 59 5.86 -5.73 1.37
CA ASN A 59 5.35 -6.69 0.39
C ASN A 59 6.48 -7.38 -0.39
N THR A 60 6.13 -8.52 -0.96
CA THR A 60 7.01 -9.31 -1.84
C THR A 60 6.28 -9.62 -3.14
N ILE A 61 6.95 -9.37 -4.26
CA ILE A 61 6.56 -9.84 -5.60
C ILE A 61 7.53 -10.94 -6.01
N ASN A 62 6.99 -12.08 -6.43
CA ASN A 62 7.79 -13.13 -7.04
C ASN A 62 7.94 -12.81 -8.53
N VAL A 63 9.18 -12.74 -9.01
CA VAL A 63 9.52 -12.59 -10.42
C VAL A 63 10.02 -13.93 -10.94
N PHE A 64 9.31 -14.49 -11.91
CA PHE A 64 9.64 -15.78 -12.51
C PHE A 64 10.51 -15.60 -13.76
N GLU A 65 11.21 -16.65 -14.18
CA GLU A 65 12.12 -16.63 -15.35
C GLU A 65 11.39 -16.28 -16.66
N ASP A 66 10.09 -16.57 -16.76
CA ASP A 66 9.23 -16.19 -17.89
C ASP A 66 8.84 -14.69 -17.89
N GLY A 67 9.28 -13.93 -16.89
CA GLY A 67 8.98 -12.52 -16.70
C GLY A 67 7.68 -12.24 -15.93
N ASN A 68 6.91 -13.28 -15.58
CA ASN A 68 5.68 -13.09 -14.81
C ASN A 68 5.99 -12.58 -13.40
N GLN A 69 5.18 -11.64 -12.95
CA GLN A 69 5.31 -11.02 -11.63
C GLN A 69 4.02 -11.25 -10.85
N ASN A 70 4.10 -11.98 -9.74
CA ASN A 70 2.92 -12.38 -8.99
C ASN A 70 3.09 -12.16 -7.48
N TYR A 71 1.98 -11.77 -6.85
CA TYR A 71 1.77 -11.99 -5.42
C TYR A 71 1.49 -13.47 -5.18
N PHE A 72 1.93 -14.00 -4.05
CA PHE A 72 1.25 -15.14 -3.45
C PHE A 72 0.13 -14.60 -2.58
N SER A 73 -1.11 -14.83 -2.98
CA SER A 73 -2.28 -14.12 -2.47
C SER A 73 -2.46 -14.31 -0.97
N ILE A 74 -2.13 -15.51 -0.47
CA ILE A 74 -2.20 -15.81 0.96
C ILE A 74 -1.04 -15.14 1.72
N TYR A 75 0.11 -14.90 1.09
CA TYR A 75 1.18 -14.11 1.69
C TYR A 75 0.90 -12.61 1.69
N ARG A 76 0.14 -12.09 0.72
CA ARG A 76 -0.28 -10.69 0.71
C ARG A 76 -1.12 -10.33 1.95
N SER A 77 -1.90 -11.27 2.50
CA SER A 77 -2.66 -11.01 3.71
C SER A 77 -1.79 -10.78 4.96
N LEU A 78 -0.49 -11.14 4.90
CA LEU A 78 0.45 -10.92 6.01
C LEU A 78 0.61 -9.44 6.35
N THR A 79 0.64 -8.58 5.34
CA THR A 79 0.94 -7.15 5.45
C THR A 79 -0.32 -6.29 5.39
N HIS A 80 -1.39 -6.81 4.79
CA HIS A 80 -2.62 -6.07 4.55
C HIS A 80 -3.40 -5.79 5.85
N ASN A 81 -3.64 -4.51 6.16
CA ASN A 81 -4.45 -4.03 7.29
C ASN A 81 -4.09 -4.66 8.65
N ARG A 82 -2.83 -5.05 8.83
CA ARG A 82 -2.39 -5.70 10.05
C ARG A 82 -1.99 -4.67 11.11
N PRO A 83 -2.47 -4.79 12.36
CA PRO A 83 -2.06 -3.89 13.43
C PRO A 83 -0.60 -4.12 13.82
N LEU A 84 -0.02 -3.09 14.45
CA LEU A 84 1.27 -3.19 15.14
C LEU A 84 1.25 -4.34 16.14
N LEU A 85 2.23 -5.24 16.06
CA LEU A 85 2.46 -6.27 17.08
C LEU A 85 3.50 -5.76 18.08
N THR A 86 3.33 -6.09 19.36
CA THR A 86 4.22 -5.62 20.42
C THR A 86 4.57 -6.71 21.43
N GLY A 87 5.74 -6.61 22.05
CA GLY A 87 6.20 -7.52 23.09
C GLY A 87 6.27 -8.99 22.65
N ASP A 88 6.03 -9.90 23.58
CA ASP A 88 6.20 -11.35 23.40
C ASP A 88 5.26 -11.94 22.34
N GLU A 89 4.16 -11.24 22.01
CA GLU A 89 3.22 -11.65 20.96
C GLU A 89 3.93 -11.80 19.59
N ILE A 90 4.93 -10.96 19.31
CA ILE A 90 5.69 -10.98 18.04
C ILE A 90 6.31 -12.37 17.83
N PHE A 91 7.05 -12.85 18.83
CA PHE A 91 7.75 -14.13 18.74
C PHE A 91 6.78 -15.32 18.83
N ASN A 92 5.74 -15.20 19.64
CA ASN A 92 4.72 -16.24 19.77
C ASN A 92 3.97 -16.45 18.44
N ILE A 93 3.53 -15.40 17.77
CA ILE A 93 2.87 -15.49 16.45
C ILE A 93 3.84 -16.03 15.39
N PHE A 94 5.10 -15.59 15.43
CA PHE A 94 6.15 -16.11 14.55
C PHE A 94 6.32 -17.63 14.68
N LEU A 95 6.13 -18.20 15.87
CA LEU A 95 6.21 -19.64 16.08
C LEU A 95 4.88 -20.38 15.86
N GLU A 96 3.73 -19.73 16.08
CA GLU A 96 2.39 -20.30 15.84
C GLU A 96 2.15 -20.68 14.39
N GLN A 97 2.79 -19.99 13.45
CA GLN A 97 2.71 -20.36 12.04
C GLN A 97 3.54 -21.59 11.68
N GLU A 98 4.40 -22.12 12.57
CA GLU A 98 5.12 -23.40 12.39
C GLU A 98 5.88 -23.57 11.05
N GLY A 99 6.27 -22.47 10.41
CA GLY A 99 6.94 -22.47 9.11
C GLY A 99 5.98 -22.51 7.90
N GLU A 100 4.68 -22.31 8.08
CA GLU A 100 3.66 -22.19 7.04
C GLU A 100 3.89 -21.00 6.11
N CYS A 101 4.21 -19.84 6.66
CA CYS A 101 4.41 -18.65 5.83
C CYS A 101 5.89 -18.27 5.75
N PHE A 102 6.47 -18.52 4.56
CA PHE A 102 7.88 -18.29 4.26
C PHE A 102 8.33 -16.85 4.53
N LEU A 103 7.49 -15.87 4.20
CA LEU A 103 7.80 -14.45 4.36
C LEU A 103 8.01 -14.00 5.81
N TRP A 104 7.60 -14.81 6.80
CA TRP A 104 7.92 -14.52 8.20
C TRP A 104 9.40 -14.67 8.48
N HIS A 105 10.01 -15.73 7.96
CA HIS A 105 11.37 -16.11 8.30
C HIS A 105 12.38 -15.79 7.20
N THR A 106 12.03 -14.95 6.23
CA THR A 106 13.00 -14.26 5.36
C THR A 106 13.47 -12.97 6.02
N VAL A 107 14.69 -12.52 5.71
CA VAL A 107 15.22 -11.27 6.28
C VAL A 107 15.15 -10.07 5.32
N TRP A 108 15.06 -10.33 4.03
CA TRP A 108 15.18 -9.31 2.99
C TRP A 108 13.90 -8.50 2.75
N ASN A 109 12.72 -9.03 3.10
CA ASN A 109 11.46 -8.29 2.97
C ASN A 109 11.19 -7.30 4.12
N LYS A 110 12.22 -6.92 4.89
CA LYS A 110 12.07 -6.10 6.10
C LYS A 110 13.12 -4.99 6.17
N VAL A 111 12.74 -3.94 6.90
CA VAL A 111 13.67 -2.94 7.44
C VAL A 111 13.71 -3.10 8.95
N TYR A 112 14.90 -3.01 9.54
CA TYR A 112 15.18 -3.21 10.96
C TYR A 112 15.80 -1.95 11.56
N LYS A 113 15.31 -1.53 12.71
CA LYS A 113 15.93 -0.46 13.51
C LYS A 113 17.26 -0.95 14.06
N LYS A 114 18.29 -0.10 14.01
CA LYS A 114 19.64 -0.45 14.49
C LYS A 114 19.65 -0.87 15.97
N SER A 115 18.75 -0.32 16.78
CA SER A 115 18.57 -0.75 18.17
C SER A 115 18.14 -2.21 18.31
N LEU A 116 17.30 -2.73 17.42
CA LEU A 116 16.95 -4.16 17.39
C LEU A 116 18.18 -4.99 17.02
N ILE A 117 18.85 -4.63 15.93
CA ILE A 117 20.04 -5.34 15.46
C ILE A 117 21.10 -5.41 16.57
N ASN A 118 21.35 -4.32 17.29
CA ASN A 118 22.31 -4.30 18.39
C ASN A 118 21.94 -5.23 19.56
N ARG A 119 20.63 -5.38 19.86
CA ARG A 119 20.17 -6.34 20.88
C ARG A 119 20.34 -7.79 20.43
N ALA A 120 20.08 -8.05 19.14
CA ALA A 120 20.17 -9.37 18.54
C ALA A 120 21.61 -9.84 18.25
N LEU A 121 22.53 -8.90 17.96
CA LEU A 121 23.86 -9.20 17.46
C LEU A 121 24.66 -10.18 18.35
N PRO A 122 24.67 -10.07 19.70
CA PRO A 122 25.39 -11.03 20.54
C PRO A 122 24.94 -12.48 20.38
N ASP A 123 23.65 -12.72 20.12
CA ASP A 123 23.13 -14.07 19.89
C ASP A 123 23.37 -14.52 18.44
N LEU A 124 23.29 -13.60 17.46
CA LEU A 124 23.63 -13.90 16.06
C LEU A 124 25.11 -14.30 15.92
N GLU A 125 26.03 -13.63 16.60
CA GLU A 125 27.47 -13.93 16.52
C GLU A 125 27.86 -15.31 17.08
N LYS A 126 26.98 -15.95 17.86
CA LYS A 126 27.21 -17.33 18.32
C LYS A 126 27.26 -18.33 17.17
N LEU A 127 26.61 -18.05 16.04
CA LEU A 127 26.75 -18.83 14.81
C LEU A 127 27.96 -18.33 14.00
N ASN A 128 29.10 -18.98 14.16
CA ASN A 128 30.36 -18.59 13.52
C ASN A 128 30.76 -19.50 12.33
N GLU A 129 29.89 -20.41 11.93
CA GLU A 129 30.12 -21.37 10.85
C GLU A 129 29.86 -20.76 9.47
N HIS A 130 30.38 -21.40 8.43
CA HIS A 130 30.16 -21.01 7.04
C HIS A 130 28.79 -21.54 6.55
N VAL A 131 27.76 -20.72 6.68
CA VAL A 131 26.37 -21.05 6.31
C VAL A 131 25.94 -20.26 5.07
N ILE A 132 25.38 -20.96 4.08
CA ILE A 132 24.79 -20.39 2.86
C ILE A 132 23.29 -20.63 2.80
N MET A 133 22.82 -21.79 3.28
CA MET A 133 21.42 -22.20 3.19
C MET A 133 20.72 -22.07 4.55
N THR A 134 19.45 -21.67 4.54
CA THR A 134 18.58 -21.53 5.74
C THR A 134 19.08 -20.53 6.78
N GLU A 135 20.04 -19.70 6.42
CA GLU A 135 20.60 -18.66 7.27
C GLU A 135 19.55 -17.62 7.69
N ASP A 136 18.55 -17.39 6.84
CA ASP A 136 17.37 -16.57 7.13
C ASP A 136 16.61 -17.05 8.37
N ILE A 137 16.54 -18.37 8.60
CA ILE A 137 15.89 -18.94 9.79
C ILE A 137 16.68 -18.57 11.05
N ALA A 138 18.01 -18.69 11.00
CA ALA A 138 18.87 -18.30 12.13
C ALA A 138 18.70 -16.81 12.47
N TYR A 139 18.69 -15.93 11.46
CA TYR A 139 18.44 -14.51 11.67
C TYR A 139 17.05 -14.24 12.23
N SER A 140 16.02 -14.82 11.62
CA SER A 140 14.63 -14.53 11.96
C SER A 140 14.28 -14.97 13.38
N PHE A 141 14.71 -16.16 13.81
CA PHE A 141 14.47 -16.59 15.20
C PHE A 141 15.06 -15.61 16.23
N VAL A 142 16.28 -15.12 16.00
CA VAL A 142 16.92 -14.18 16.90
C VAL A 142 16.30 -12.77 16.81
N LEU A 143 16.05 -12.28 15.59
CA LEU A 143 15.49 -10.94 15.37
C LEU A 143 14.05 -10.82 15.90
N PHE A 144 13.21 -11.83 15.67
CA PHE A 144 11.83 -11.82 16.16
C PHE A 144 11.76 -11.92 17.69
N TYR A 145 12.65 -12.70 18.32
CA TYR A 145 12.73 -12.79 19.78
C TYR A 145 13.12 -11.44 20.42
N HIS A 146 14.06 -10.70 19.81
CA HIS A 146 14.55 -9.43 20.36
C HIS A 146 13.72 -8.20 19.96
N ALA A 147 12.74 -8.35 19.07
CA ALA A 147 11.86 -7.30 18.62
C ALA A 147 10.82 -6.95 19.68
N LYS A 148 10.60 -5.65 19.92
CA LYS A 148 9.58 -5.16 20.86
C LYS A 148 8.36 -4.58 20.15
N ALA A 149 8.51 -4.20 18.90
CA ALA A 149 7.45 -3.65 18.06
C ALA A 149 7.68 -4.05 16.59
N MET A 150 6.65 -4.59 15.93
CA MET A 150 6.71 -5.06 14.54
C MET A 150 5.52 -4.50 13.76
N ALA A 151 5.81 -3.70 12.75
CA ALA A 151 4.82 -3.09 11.86
C ALA A 151 4.76 -3.77 10.49
N PHE A 152 3.73 -3.41 9.73
CA PHE A 152 3.46 -3.97 8.40
C PHE A 152 3.17 -2.85 7.39
N SER A 153 3.64 -3.01 6.15
CA SER A 153 3.42 -2.08 5.04
C SER A 153 2.94 -2.81 3.78
N ASP A 154 1.78 -2.40 3.24
CA ASP A 154 1.14 -3.01 2.06
C ASP A 154 1.23 -2.16 0.77
N THR A 155 2.23 -1.30 0.65
CA THR A 155 2.29 -0.32 -0.46
C THR A 155 3.30 -0.70 -1.52
N ASP A 156 4.57 -0.79 -1.12
CA ASP A 156 5.72 -1.07 -1.95
C ASP A 156 6.24 -2.49 -1.75
N ALA A 157 6.95 -3.00 -2.75
CA ALA A 157 7.44 -4.36 -2.74
C ALA A 157 8.93 -4.52 -2.97
N TYR A 158 9.43 -5.60 -2.40
CA TYR A 158 10.68 -6.28 -2.74
C TYR A 158 10.39 -7.27 -3.87
N PHE A 159 11.20 -7.26 -4.93
CA PHE A 159 11.09 -8.17 -6.07
C PHE A 159 12.07 -9.32 -5.89
N TYR A 160 11.53 -10.49 -5.54
CA TYR A 160 12.25 -11.73 -5.34
C TYR A 160 12.35 -12.51 -6.66
N TYR A 161 13.54 -12.57 -7.24
CA TYR A 161 13.79 -13.23 -8.53
C TYR A 161 14.02 -14.72 -8.31
N ARG A 162 13.13 -15.53 -8.89
CA ARG A 162 13.18 -16.98 -8.76
C ARG A 162 13.97 -17.57 -9.91
N HIS A 163 15.10 -18.18 -9.57
CA HIS A 163 15.99 -18.84 -10.52
C HIS A 163 15.96 -20.36 -10.36
N SER A 164 16.03 -21.06 -11.49
CA SER A 164 16.17 -22.53 -11.56
C SER A 164 17.47 -23.04 -10.93
N GLU A 165 18.49 -22.19 -10.82
CA GLU A 165 19.78 -22.48 -10.16
C GLU A 165 19.84 -22.10 -8.67
N ALA A 166 18.74 -21.58 -8.10
CA ALA A 166 18.69 -21.17 -6.71
C ALA A 166 19.06 -22.34 -5.77
N SER A 167 19.58 -22.02 -4.58
CA SER A 167 20.02 -23.04 -3.62
C SER A 167 18.88 -23.96 -3.14
N THR A 168 17.62 -23.63 -3.41
CA THR A 168 16.43 -24.47 -3.15
C THR A 168 16.06 -25.39 -4.31
N SER A 169 16.80 -25.38 -5.41
CA SER A 169 16.51 -26.18 -6.61
C SER A 169 16.74 -27.68 -6.39
N LEU A 170 15.87 -28.50 -7.01
CA LEU A 170 15.98 -29.97 -6.97
C LEU A 170 17.03 -30.52 -7.95
N SER A 171 17.54 -29.68 -8.87
CA SER A 171 18.54 -30.05 -9.88
C SER A 171 19.96 -29.62 -9.51
N LEU A 172 20.23 -29.36 -8.22
CA LEU A 172 21.54 -28.89 -7.78
C LEU A 172 22.64 -29.95 -7.93
N PRO A 173 23.89 -29.53 -8.22
CA PRO A 173 25.06 -30.38 -8.13
C PRO A 173 25.19 -31.05 -6.75
N LYS A 174 25.70 -32.28 -6.74
CA LYS A 174 25.83 -33.12 -5.54
C LYS A 174 26.47 -32.39 -4.36
N GLU A 175 27.60 -31.72 -4.58
CA GLU A 175 28.32 -31.04 -3.49
C GLU A 175 27.52 -29.88 -2.88
N LYS A 176 26.78 -29.13 -3.72
CA LYS A 176 25.91 -28.03 -3.26
C LYS A 176 24.75 -28.59 -2.44
N PHE A 177 24.10 -29.64 -2.92
CA PHE A 177 22.99 -30.26 -2.17
C PHE A 177 23.46 -30.84 -0.83
N GLU A 178 24.61 -31.54 -0.80
CA GLU A 178 25.21 -32.03 0.44
C GLU A 178 25.53 -30.90 1.42
N LYS A 179 26.08 -29.77 0.91
CA LYS A 179 26.33 -28.57 1.71
C LYS A 179 25.05 -28.00 2.33
N ASN A 180 23.96 -27.96 1.57
CA ASN A 180 22.67 -27.49 2.06
C ASN A 180 22.15 -28.36 3.21
N LEU A 181 22.27 -29.68 3.12
CA LEU A 181 21.87 -30.59 4.20
C LEU A 181 22.70 -30.37 5.49
N LYS A 182 24.01 -30.12 5.35
CA LYS A 182 24.89 -29.78 6.48
C LYS A 182 24.54 -28.43 7.11
N ASP A 183 24.22 -27.44 6.28
CA ASP A 183 23.79 -26.11 6.75
C ASP A 183 22.48 -26.17 7.51
N LEU A 184 21.53 -26.94 7.01
CA LEU A 184 20.26 -27.18 7.67
C LEU A 184 20.47 -27.73 9.09
N GLY A 185 21.30 -28.76 9.26
CA GLY A 185 21.63 -29.28 10.59
C GLY A 185 22.33 -28.26 11.48
N THR A 186 23.20 -27.43 10.91
CA THR A 186 23.93 -26.38 11.64
C THR A 186 22.99 -25.30 12.17
N VAL A 187 22.12 -24.78 11.29
CA VAL A 187 21.12 -23.77 11.62
C VAL A 187 20.11 -24.31 12.64
N PHE A 188 19.55 -25.50 12.43
CA PHE A 188 18.55 -26.03 13.35
C PHE A 188 19.13 -26.37 14.72
N ARG A 189 20.39 -26.82 14.82
CA ARG A 189 21.06 -26.97 16.13
C ARG A 189 21.31 -25.64 16.82
N PHE A 190 21.66 -24.60 16.05
CA PHE A 190 21.83 -23.25 16.59
C PHE A 190 20.50 -22.72 17.14
N VAL A 191 19.42 -22.82 16.36
CA VAL A 191 18.09 -22.36 16.78
C VAL A 191 17.56 -23.17 17.96
N GLU A 192 17.76 -24.49 17.97
CA GLU A 192 17.35 -25.36 19.08
C GLU A 192 17.98 -24.91 20.40
N LYS A 193 19.31 -24.70 20.42
CA LYS A 193 20.01 -24.15 21.60
C LYS A 193 19.50 -22.77 21.99
N PHE A 194 19.25 -21.90 21.01
CA PHE A 194 18.71 -20.57 21.27
C PHE A 194 17.33 -20.64 21.94
N ILE A 195 16.43 -21.50 21.45
CA ILE A 195 15.10 -21.72 22.04
C ILE A 195 15.21 -22.29 23.45
N GLU A 196 16.05 -23.32 23.67
CA GLU A 196 16.27 -23.92 24.98
C GLU A 196 16.78 -22.89 26.01
N GLU A 197 17.66 -21.98 25.59
CA GLU A 197 18.22 -20.92 26.45
C GLU A 197 17.25 -19.77 26.72
N LYS A 198 16.47 -19.36 25.71
CA LYS A 198 15.78 -18.05 25.70
C LYS A 198 14.27 -18.13 25.78
N SER A 199 13.68 -19.22 25.31
CA SER A 199 12.22 -19.41 25.24
C SER A 199 11.84 -20.89 25.30
N PRO A 200 12.24 -21.63 26.35
CA PRO A 200 11.98 -23.06 26.48
C PRO A 200 10.48 -23.40 26.46
N GLU A 201 9.62 -22.47 26.88
CA GLU A 201 8.16 -22.58 26.80
C GLU A 201 7.64 -22.75 25.37
N ASN A 202 8.38 -22.26 24.36
CA ASN A 202 8.02 -22.31 22.96
C ASN A 202 8.63 -23.52 22.21
N TYR A 203 9.32 -24.42 22.91
CA TYR A 203 10.04 -25.53 22.30
C TYR A 203 9.14 -26.44 21.45
N GLN A 204 7.89 -26.68 21.86
CA GLN A 204 6.97 -27.54 21.07
C GLN A 204 6.60 -26.93 19.72
N ARG A 205 6.39 -25.61 19.67
CA ARG A 205 6.12 -24.89 18.41
C ARG A 205 7.35 -24.88 17.51
N PHE A 206 8.53 -24.65 18.08
CA PHE A 206 9.79 -24.81 17.34
C PHE A 206 9.97 -26.24 16.80
N LYS A 207 9.64 -27.26 17.60
CA LYS A 207 9.71 -28.66 17.15
C LYS A 207 8.78 -28.92 15.96
N ALA A 208 7.57 -28.38 15.95
CA ALA A 208 6.66 -28.49 14.82
C ALA A 208 7.25 -27.83 13.55
N PHE A 209 7.84 -26.63 13.69
CA PHE A 209 8.57 -25.95 12.62
C PHE A 209 9.73 -26.82 12.09
N LYS A 210 10.54 -27.38 13.00
CA LYS A 210 11.67 -28.27 12.67
C LYS A 210 11.20 -29.54 11.95
N ASP A 211 10.11 -30.15 12.42
CA ASP A 211 9.51 -31.34 11.81
C ASP A 211 8.98 -31.07 10.39
N LYS A 212 8.42 -29.87 10.15
CA LYS A 212 8.00 -29.44 8.80
C LYS A 212 9.19 -29.35 7.85
N TYR A 213 10.24 -28.64 8.26
CA TYR A 213 11.44 -28.51 7.44
C TYR A 213 12.12 -29.86 7.17
N PHE A 214 12.09 -30.78 8.14
CA PHE A 214 12.54 -32.15 7.94
C PHE A 214 11.74 -32.88 6.85
N ARG A 215 10.40 -32.75 6.82
CA ARG A 215 9.55 -33.34 5.78
C ARG A 215 9.81 -32.76 4.40
N ILE A 216 9.94 -31.43 4.30
CA ILE A 216 10.27 -30.73 3.05
C ILE A 216 11.61 -31.24 2.49
N TRP A 217 12.67 -31.24 3.31
CA TRP A 217 13.99 -31.65 2.85
C TRP A 217 14.13 -33.15 2.62
N SER A 218 13.40 -33.97 3.38
CA SER A 218 13.27 -35.40 3.10
C SER A 218 12.63 -35.64 1.72
N SER A 219 11.53 -34.94 1.41
CA SER A 219 10.85 -35.03 0.12
C SER A 219 11.73 -34.53 -1.02
N ASN A 220 12.45 -33.43 -0.82
CA ASN A 220 13.42 -32.92 -1.79
C ASN A 220 14.51 -33.95 -2.08
N LEU A 221 15.11 -34.56 -1.06
CA LEU A 221 16.12 -35.61 -1.23
C LEU A 221 15.54 -36.82 -2.00
N ILE A 222 14.32 -37.25 -1.64
CA ILE A 222 13.61 -38.35 -2.33
C ILE A 222 13.38 -38.01 -3.81
N ALA A 223 13.04 -36.76 -4.12
CA ALA A 223 12.78 -36.30 -5.48
C ALA A 223 14.05 -36.10 -6.33
N THR A 224 15.22 -35.99 -5.72
CA THR A 224 16.49 -35.84 -6.45
C THR A 224 17.04 -37.19 -6.97
N SER A 225 18.01 -37.13 -7.89
CA SER A 225 18.79 -38.31 -8.31
C SER A 225 19.61 -38.96 -7.19
N TYR A 226 19.76 -38.28 -6.05
CA TYR A 226 20.53 -38.75 -4.90
C TYR A 226 19.65 -39.46 -3.86
N SER A 227 18.41 -39.77 -4.20
CA SER A 227 17.47 -40.41 -3.29
C SER A 227 18.04 -41.66 -2.64
N ASN A 228 18.90 -42.44 -3.32
CA ASN A 228 19.56 -43.66 -2.80
C ASN A 228 20.97 -43.45 -2.20
N ASP A 229 21.46 -42.21 -2.12
CA ASP A 229 22.77 -41.91 -1.52
C ASP A 229 22.71 -42.05 0.01
N ALA A 230 23.33 -43.11 0.54
CA ALA A 230 23.34 -43.40 1.97
C ALA A 230 24.03 -42.31 2.81
N GLY A 231 25.02 -41.61 2.25
CA GLY A 231 25.72 -40.52 2.92
C GLY A 231 24.80 -39.30 3.10
N MET A 232 24.11 -38.88 2.04
CA MET A 232 23.16 -37.77 2.11
C MET A 232 21.98 -38.07 3.04
N ARG A 233 21.41 -39.28 2.95
CA ARG A 233 20.37 -39.73 3.88
C ARG A 233 20.84 -39.63 5.32
N LYS A 234 22.04 -40.14 5.61
CA LYS A 234 22.61 -40.09 6.95
C LYS A 234 22.81 -38.66 7.45
N ILE A 235 23.34 -37.75 6.62
CA ILE A 235 23.51 -36.33 6.99
C ILE A 235 22.18 -35.71 7.40
N LEU A 236 21.12 -35.91 6.62
CA LEU A 236 19.81 -35.33 6.91
C LEU A 236 19.19 -35.93 8.19
N LEU A 237 19.24 -37.26 8.33
CA LEU A 237 18.71 -37.96 9.51
C LEU A 237 19.43 -37.55 10.80
N ASP A 238 20.77 -37.56 10.79
CA ASP A 238 21.59 -37.17 11.94
C ASP A 238 21.37 -35.68 12.30
N SER A 239 21.16 -34.82 11.31
CA SER A 239 20.91 -33.39 11.52
C SER A 239 19.61 -33.09 12.25
N PHE A 240 18.59 -33.93 12.10
CA PHE A 240 17.28 -33.76 12.73
C PHE A 240 17.02 -34.74 13.88
N GLY A 241 17.93 -35.69 14.13
CA GLY A 241 17.74 -36.73 15.15
C GLY A 241 16.68 -37.76 14.76
N GLU A 242 16.47 -37.96 13.46
CA GLU A 242 15.40 -38.80 12.91
C GLU A 242 15.93 -40.15 12.44
N LYS A 243 15.06 -41.17 12.44
CA LYS A 243 15.46 -42.55 12.03
C LYS A 243 15.06 -42.90 10.61
N LYS A 244 14.10 -42.16 10.04
CA LYS A 244 13.57 -42.39 8.69
C LYS A 244 13.14 -41.08 8.06
N LEU A 245 13.27 -41.00 6.73
CA LEU A 245 12.73 -39.89 5.95
C LEU A 245 11.20 -39.85 6.07
N LYS A 246 10.64 -38.65 5.94
CA LYS A 246 9.19 -38.40 5.97
C LYS A 246 8.80 -37.57 4.75
N GLU A 247 7.66 -37.87 4.15
CA GLU A 247 7.15 -37.08 3.04
C GLU A 247 6.42 -35.82 3.53
N VAL A 248 6.33 -34.83 2.64
CA VAL A 248 5.53 -33.61 2.81
C VAL A 248 4.06 -33.95 3.01
N LEU A 249 3.37 -33.17 3.84
CA LEU A 249 1.92 -33.29 4.00
C LEU A 249 1.20 -32.48 2.91
N PRO A 250 -0.01 -32.89 2.47
CA PRO A 250 -0.71 -32.26 1.34
C PRO A 250 -0.93 -30.74 1.45
N HIS A 251 -0.97 -30.18 2.67
CA HIS A 251 -1.26 -28.77 2.92
C HIS A 251 -0.02 -27.89 3.07
N GLU A 252 1.21 -28.44 3.14
CA GLU A 252 2.41 -27.66 3.48
C GLU A 252 2.81 -26.64 2.41
N PHE A 253 2.26 -26.78 1.20
CA PHE A 253 2.44 -25.84 0.10
C PHE A 253 1.20 -25.00 -0.21
N TYR A 254 0.12 -25.11 0.59
CA TYR A 254 -1.13 -24.38 0.38
C TYR A 254 -0.91 -22.87 0.19
N PHE A 255 -0.01 -22.28 0.98
CA PHE A 255 0.31 -20.86 0.91
C PHE A 255 0.97 -20.41 -0.41
N TYR A 256 1.47 -21.35 -1.22
CA TYR A 256 2.09 -21.10 -2.53
C TYR A 256 1.13 -21.32 -3.71
N GLU A 257 -0.05 -21.92 -3.48
CA GLU A 257 -0.96 -22.35 -4.55
C GLU A 257 -1.71 -21.17 -5.20
N LEU A 258 -2.07 -20.17 -4.39
CA LEU A 258 -2.84 -19.03 -4.87
C LEU A 258 -1.92 -17.87 -5.20
N THR A 259 -1.94 -17.48 -6.47
CA THR A 259 -1.18 -16.34 -6.97
C THR A 259 -2.10 -15.30 -7.60
N SER A 260 -1.66 -14.04 -7.59
CA SER A 260 -2.37 -12.95 -8.26
C SER A 260 -1.36 -12.10 -9.04
N PRO A 261 -1.65 -11.75 -10.30
CA PRO A 261 -0.76 -10.90 -11.09
C PRO A 261 -0.46 -9.57 -10.42
N TRP A 262 0.78 -9.13 -10.51
CA TRP A 262 1.22 -7.78 -10.18
C TRP A 262 1.17 -6.90 -11.42
N ASP A 263 0.44 -5.79 -11.37
CA ASP A 263 0.24 -4.93 -12.55
C ASP A 263 1.26 -3.79 -12.70
N GLY A 264 2.05 -3.52 -11.65
CA GLY A 264 3.08 -2.48 -11.63
C GLY A 264 2.61 -1.05 -11.88
N ARG A 265 1.29 -0.77 -11.89
CA ARG A 265 0.76 0.55 -12.27
C ARG A 265 1.18 1.63 -11.28
N LEU A 266 1.08 1.36 -9.98
CA LEU A 266 1.49 2.32 -8.95
C LEU A 266 2.99 2.62 -9.03
N GLU A 267 3.82 1.59 -9.21
CA GLU A 267 5.28 1.72 -9.38
C GLU A 267 5.63 2.56 -10.62
N ALA A 268 4.90 2.38 -11.72
CA ALA A 268 5.09 3.18 -12.93
C ALA A 268 4.76 4.67 -12.70
N ILE A 269 3.71 4.97 -11.94
CA ILE A 269 3.35 6.35 -11.58
C ILE A 269 4.45 6.97 -10.70
N LYS A 270 4.96 6.24 -9.70
CA LYS A 270 6.06 6.70 -8.85
C LYS A 270 7.31 7.03 -9.65
N LYS A 271 7.70 6.16 -10.59
CA LYS A 271 8.83 6.41 -11.49
C LYS A 271 8.65 7.69 -12.31
N GLN A 272 7.44 7.95 -12.80
CA GLN A 272 7.14 9.19 -13.51
C GLN A 272 7.20 10.41 -12.59
N ILE A 273 6.68 10.34 -11.37
CA ILE A 273 6.80 11.43 -10.38
C ILE A 273 8.28 11.76 -10.11
N LEU A 274 9.13 10.74 -9.98
CA LEU A 274 10.57 10.90 -9.72
C LEU A 274 11.36 11.42 -10.92
N ASP A 275 10.82 11.32 -12.15
CA ASP A 275 11.50 11.79 -13.36
C ASP A 275 11.80 13.30 -13.27
N LYS A 276 13.05 13.68 -13.51
CA LYS A 276 13.52 15.07 -13.48
C LYS A 276 12.83 15.95 -14.53
N LYS A 277 12.26 15.36 -15.59
CA LYS A 277 11.47 16.05 -16.62
C LYS A 277 10.28 16.80 -16.02
N TYR A 278 9.70 16.31 -14.92
CA TYR A 278 8.51 16.90 -14.29
C TYR A 278 8.88 17.55 -12.96
N PRO A 279 9.29 18.83 -12.94
CA PRO A 279 9.53 19.56 -11.70
C PRO A 279 8.24 19.92 -10.96
N ILE A 280 7.08 19.93 -11.64
CA ILE A 280 5.77 20.25 -11.07
C ILE A 280 4.85 19.04 -11.17
N ILE A 281 4.34 18.58 -10.03
CA ILE A 281 3.33 17.52 -9.95
C ILE A 281 2.00 18.16 -9.58
N SER A 282 0.99 17.97 -10.42
CA SER A 282 -0.34 18.52 -10.25
C SER A 282 -1.31 17.40 -9.93
N PHE A 283 -2.15 17.56 -8.91
CA PHE A 283 -3.18 16.58 -8.59
C PHE A 283 -4.56 17.20 -8.75
N ASP A 284 -5.48 16.45 -9.35
CA ASP A 284 -6.89 16.68 -9.09
C ASP A 284 -7.24 16.38 -7.62
N VAL A 285 -8.33 16.95 -7.11
CA VAL A 285 -8.69 16.87 -5.70
C VAL A 285 -9.74 15.80 -5.39
N PHE A 286 -10.92 15.83 -6.01
CA PHE A 286 -12.02 14.94 -5.62
C PHE A 286 -11.97 13.66 -6.46
N ASP A 287 -12.23 12.51 -5.84
CA ASP A 287 -12.07 11.17 -6.46
C ASP A 287 -10.62 10.79 -6.83
N THR A 288 -9.71 11.77 -6.86
CA THR A 288 -8.26 11.62 -6.92
C THR A 288 -7.61 11.63 -5.53
N LEU A 289 -7.55 12.78 -4.83
CA LEU A 289 -6.94 12.88 -3.49
C LEU A 289 -7.92 12.62 -2.35
N LEU A 290 -9.16 13.06 -2.51
CA LEU A 290 -10.20 13.01 -1.50
C LEU A 290 -11.34 12.09 -1.96
N LEU A 291 -11.78 11.23 -1.06
CA LEU A 291 -12.93 10.37 -1.25
C LEU A 291 -14.05 10.78 -0.29
N ARG A 292 -15.27 10.40 -0.68
CA ARG A 292 -16.46 10.42 0.18
C ARG A 292 -16.94 8.99 0.42
N PRO A 293 -17.62 8.70 1.53
CA PRO A 293 -18.12 7.36 1.84
C PRO A 293 -19.47 7.09 1.15
N PHE A 294 -19.64 7.58 -0.08
CA PHE A 294 -20.89 7.51 -0.83
C PHE A 294 -20.66 6.88 -2.20
N TYR A 295 -21.68 6.20 -2.73
CA TYR A 295 -21.66 5.68 -4.09
C TYR A 295 -21.94 6.80 -5.10
N ASP A 296 -22.89 7.69 -4.81
CA ASP A 296 -23.05 8.98 -5.49
C ASP A 296 -22.62 10.12 -4.54
N PRO A 297 -21.65 10.98 -4.91
CA PRO A 297 -21.24 12.12 -4.10
C PRO A 297 -22.41 13.02 -3.66
N LYS A 298 -23.50 13.08 -4.43
CA LYS A 298 -24.69 13.89 -4.13
C LYS A 298 -25.54 13.31 -2.99
N ASP A 299 -25.27 12.08 -2.55
CA ASP A 299 -25.94 11.47 -1.39
C ASP A 299 -25.74 12.30 -0.11
N ILE A 300 -24.71 13.15 -0.06
CA ILE A 300 -24.51 14.12 1.01
C ILE A 300 -25.73 15.01 1.26
N PHE A 301 -26.51 15.33 0.21
CA PHE A 301 -27.69 16.20 0.34
C PHE A 301 -28.80 15.56 1.19
N TYR A 302 -28.88 14.23 1.27
CA TYR A 302 -29.82 13.57 2.19
C TYR A 302 -29.44 13.82 3.65
N PHE A 303 -28.14 13.85 3.96
CA PHE A 303 -27.64 14.17 5.30
C PHE A 303 -27.85 15.65 5.63
N VAL A 304 -27.65 16.55 4.66
CA VAL A 304 -27.99 17.97 4.80
C VAL A 304 -29.47 18.08 5.17
N ALA A 305 -30.35 17.48 4.36
CA ALA A 305 -31.79 17.54 4.55
C ALA A 305 -32.22 17.02 5.93
N ARG A 306 -31.65 15.89 6.36
CA ARG A 306 -31.92 15.32 7.68
C ARG A 306 -31.51 16.28 8.82
N ASN A 307 -30.35 16.91 8.73
CA ASN A 307 -29.81 17.78 9.78
C ASN A 307 -30.54 19.12 9.88
N VAL A 308 -31.05 19.64 8.77
CA VAL A 308 -31.84 20.90 8.73
C VAL A 308 -33.34 20.67 8.55
N SER A 309 -33.85 19.47 8.85
CA SER A 309 -35.26 19.12 8.66
C SER A 309 -36.24 20.07 9.34
N HIS A 310 -35.85 20.65 10.48
CA HIS A 310 -36.62 21.66 11.22
C HIS A 310 -36.71 23.03 10.52
N VAL A 311 -35.82 23.31 9.56
CA VAL A 311 -35.79 24.54 8.75
C VAL A 311 -36.39 24.31 7.36
N LEU A 312 -36.34 23.08 6.88
CA LEU A 312 -36.87 22.73 5.56
C LEU A 312 -38.41 22.74 5.57
N LYS A 313 -38.98 23.55 4.67
CA LYS A 313 -40.43 23.66 4.46
C LYS A 313 -40.92 22.55 3.52
N LEU A 314 -40.55 21.30 3.79
CA LEU A 314 -40.72 20.17 2.88
C LEU A 314 -41.56 19.05 3.49
N SER A 315 -42.41 18.45 2.66
CA SER A 315 -43.20 17.25 3.02
C SER A 315 -42.36 15.97 2.99
N SER A 316 -41.31 15.94 2.17
CA SER A 316 -40.34 14.83 2.08
C SER A 316 -38.91 15.36 2.02
N LEU A 317 -38.01 14.73 2.78
CA LEU A 317 -36.58 15.07 2.75
C LEU A 317 -35.92 14.75 1.40
N SER A 318 -36.51 13.84 0.62
CA SER A 318 -36.02 13.52 -0.74
C SER A 318 -36.23 14.66 -1.74
N ASP A 319 -37.12 15.62 -1.44
CA ASP A 319 -37.35 16.77 -2.32
C ASP A 319 -36.17 17.76 -2.25
N PHE A 320 -35.50 17.87 -1.10
CA PHE A 320 -34.34 18.75 -0.93
C PHE A 320 -33.23 18.43 -1.93
N TYR A 321 -32.95 17.14 -2.13
CA TYR A 321 -31.96 16.69 -3.12
C TYR A 321 -32.23 17.28 -4.51
N LYS A 322 -33.47 17.16 -4.99
CA LYS A 322 -33.88 17.67 -6.31
C LYS A 322 -33.78 19.19 -6.37
N MET A 323 -34.23 19.87 -5.31
CA MET A 323 -34.17 21.32 -5.20
C MET A 323 -32.73 21.84 -5.23
N ARG A 324 -31.82 21.19 -4.49
CA ARG A 324 -30.41 21.57 -4.40
C ARG A 324 -29.67 21.37 -5.72
N VAL A 325 -29.95 20.27 -6.44
CA VAL A 325 -29.43 20.03 -7.79
C VAL A 325 -29.99 21.05 -8.79
N CYS A 326 -31.29 21.33 -8.72
CA CYS A 326 -31.96 22.30 -9.57
C CYS A 326 -31.40 23.72 -9.38
N ALA A 327 -31.17 24.14 -8.13
CA ALA A 327 -30.60 25.44 -7.81
C ALA A 327 -29.19 25.61 -8.39
N GLU A 328 -28.35 24.56 -8.33
CA GLU A 328 -27.02 24.60 -8.95
C GLU A 328 -27.10 24.76 -10.47
N GLN A 329 -27.95 23.97 -11.13
CA GLN A 329 -28.14 24.06 -12.58
C GLN A 329 -28.61 25.44 -13.01
N HIS A 330 -29.59 26.02 -12.29
CA HIS A 330 -30.07 27.37 -12.54
C HIS A 330 -29.00 28.43 -12.29
N CYS A 331 -28.22 28.29 -11.22
CA CYS A 331 -27.12 29.20 -10.90
C CYS A 331 -26.08 29.22 -12.03
N ARG A 332 -25.68 28.04 -12.51
CA ARG A 332 -24.74 27.89 -13.63
C ARG A 332 -25.31 28.50 -14.92
N ALA A 333 -26.57 28.24 -15.23
CA ALA A 333 -27.23 28.81 -16.41
C ALA A 333 -27.30 30.34 -16.35
N LYS A 334 -27.67 30.92 -15.20
CA LYS A 334 -27.71 32.38 -14.97
C LYS A 334 -26.34 33.03 -15.15
N GLN A 335 -25.25 32.40 -14.70
CA GLN A 335 -23.91 32.98 -14.85
C GLN A 335 -23.43 32.99 -16.29
N ILE A 336 -23.74 31.94 -17.06
CA ILE A 336 -23.41 31.88 -18.50
C ILE A 336 -24.07 33.03 -19.26
N THR A 337 -25.30 33.41 -18.91
CA THR A 337 -26.02 34.50 -19.58
C THR A 337 -25.59 35.89 -19.11
N ASN A 338 -25.26 36.05 -17.82
CA ASN A 338 -25.12 37.38 -17.20
C ASN A 338 -23.67 37.86 -17.09
N THR A 339 -22.69 36.97 -17.09
CA THR A 339 -21.27 37.34 -16.93
C THR A 339 -20.42 36.74 -18.03
N ILE A 340 -20.08 37.56 -19.02
CA ILE A 340 -19.08 37.23 -20.03
C ILE A 340 -17.79 36.89 -19.28
N ASN A 341 -17.38 35.61 -19.31
CA ASN A 341 -16.09 35.08 -18.83
C ASN A 341 -16.10 34.31 -17.48
N PHE A 342 -17.22 34.10 -16.80
CA PHE A 342 -17.30 33.19 -15.63
C PHE A 342 -17.75 31.79 -16.05
N GLU A 343 -16.98 30.77 -15.69
CA GLU A 343 -17.28 29.37 -16.04
C GLU A 343 -17.72 28.53 -14.84
N GLU A 344 -17.61 29.07 -13.62
CA GLU A 344 -17.87 28.34 -12.39
C GLU A 344 -18.57 29.21 -11.35
N VAL A 345 -19.51 28.59 -10.64
CA VAL A 345 -20.30 29.17 -9.55
C VAL A 345 -19.67 28.87 -8.18
N THR A 346 -20.04 29.64 -7.17
CA THR A 346 -19.68 29.36 -5.77
C THR A 346 -20.86 28.72 -5.03
N LEU A 347 -20.56 28.03 -3.94
CA LEU A 347 -21.58 27.44 -3.07
C LEU A 347 -22.57 28.50 -2.56
N THR A 348 -22.08 29.69 -2.20
CA THR A 348 -22.94 30.80 -1.77
C THR A 348 -23.89 31.25 -2.87
N GLU A 349 -23.42 31.42 -4.11
CA GLU A 349 -24.29 31.80 -5.24
C GLU A 349 -25.35 30.72 -5.56
N ILE A 350 -25.00 29.44 -5.38
CA ILE A 350 -25.96 28.34 -5.53
C ILE A 350 -27.06 28.47 -4.46
N TYR A 351 -26.68 28.72 -3.20
CA TYR A 351 -27.66 28.88 -2.13
C TYR A 351 -28.46 30.17 -2.21
N ASP A 352 -27.88 31.27 -2.69
CA ASP A 352 -28.63 32.50 -2.99
C ASP A 352 -29.69 32.22 -4.07
N THR A 353 -29.33 31.44 -5.10
CA THR A 353 -30.28 30.98 -6.12
C THR A 353 -31.34 30.05 -5.54
N PHE A 354 -30.97 29.17 -4.62
CA PHE A 354 -31.90 28.28 -3.92
C PHE A 354 -32.92 29.08 -3.10
N ALA A 355 -32.47 30.10 -2.36
CA ALA A 355 -33.33 30.99 -1.59
C ALA A 355 -34.32 31.76 -2.48
N GLU A 356 -33.84 32.28 -3.61
CA GLU A 356 -34.66 32.99 -4.59
C GLU A 356 -35.77 32.10 -5.20
N ILE A 357 -35.43 30.87 -5.60
CA ILE A 357 -36.37 29.96 -6.26
C ILE A 357 -37.41 29.41 -5.28
N TYR A 358 -36.99 29.08 -4.06
CA TYR A 358 -37.81 28.30 -3.11
C TYR A 358 -38.31 29.10 -1.90
N GLY A 359 -38.04 30.41 -1.83
CA GLY A 359 -38.59 31.30 -0.81
C GLY A 359 -38.02 31.07 0.59
N TYR A 360 -36.69 30.86 0.69
CA TYR A 360 -35.99 30.80 1.97
C TYR A 360 -35.39 32.15 2.33
N THR A 361 -35.40 32.49 3.62
CA THR A 361 -34.73 33.68 4.14
C THR A 361 -33.20 33.49 4.15
N ASP A 362 -32.46 34.60 4.21
CA ASP A 362 -30.99 34.56 4.31
C ASP A 362 -30.51 33.74 5.51
N LEU A 363 -31.18 33.85 6.66
CA LEU A 363 -30.80 33.08 7.86
C LEU A 363 -31.01 31.58 7.65
N GLU A 364 -32.16 31.18 7.09
CA GLU A 364 -32.46 29.77 6.81
C GLU A 364 -31.45 29.20 5.81
N VAL A 365 -31.19 29.89 4.70
CA VAL A 365 -30.33 29.36 3.66
C VAL A 365 -28.87 29.29 4.06
N ARG A 366 -28.37 30.23 4.89
CA ARG A 366 -27.00 30.19 5.42
C ARG A 366 -26.82 29.05 6.41
N LEU A 367 -27.86 28.68 7.17
CA LEU A 367 -27.82 27.49 8.01
C LEU A 367 -27.72 26.20 7.17
N ILE A 368 -28.49 26.11 6.07
CA ILE A 368 -28.44 24.96 5.15
C ILE A 368 -27.05 24.88 4.51
N GLN A 369 -26.52 26.00 4.00
CA GLN A 369 -25.18 26.07 3.44
C GLN A 369 -24.12 25.60 4.44
N LYS A 370 -24.13 26.16 5.65
CA LYS A 370 -23.19 25.78 6.70
C LYS A 370 -23.28 24.29 7.05
N THR A 371 -24.48 23.71 7.00
CA THR A 371 -24.67 22.27 7.21
C THR A 371 -24.01 21.44 6.10
N GLU A 372 -24.13 21.83 4.83
CA GLU A 372 -23.42 21.17 3.71
C GLU A 372 -21.89 21.28 3.89
N GLU A 373 -21.39 22.46 4.26
CA GLU A 373 -19.96 22.70 4.52
C GLU A 373 -19.40 21.82 5.66
N GLU A 374 -20.14 21.70 6.77
CA GLU A 374 -19.78 20.86 7.91
C GLU A 374 -19.78 19.37 7.54
N LEU A 375 -20.72 18.93 6.73
CA LEU A 375 -20.80 17.55 6.26
C LEU A 375 -19.69 17.22 5.25
N GLU A 376 -19.31 18.15 4.38
CA GLU A 376 -18.15 17.97 3.50
C GLU A 376 -16.87 17.82 4.32
N LEU A 377 -16.68 18.68 5.35
CA LEU A 377 -15.58 18.54 6.28
C LEU A 377 -15.61 17.21 7.04
N LYS A 378 -16.79 16.72 7.42
CA LYS A 378 -16.95 15.46 8.14
C LYS A 378 -16.64 14.25 7.26
N PHE A 379 -17.20 14.19 6.05
CA PHE A 379 -17.20 13.00 5.22
C PHE A 379 -16.01 12.87 4.29
N CYS A 380 -15.35 13.96 3.90
CA CYS A 380 -14.15 13.84 3.08
C CYS A 380 -12.97 13.23 3.86
N TYR A 381 -12.27 12.27 3.24
CA TYR A 381 -11.07 11.61 3.74
C TYR A 381 -10.06 11.34 2.62
N ALA A 382 -8.81 11.04 2.97
CA ALA A 382 -7.74 10.80 2.00
C ALA A 382 -7.89 9.47 1.26
N ARG A 383 -7.68 9.47 -0.06
CA ARG A 383 -7.35 8.27 -0.84
C ARG A 383 -5.91 7.88 -0.55
N GLN A 384 -5.69 6.77 0.15
CA GLN A 384 -4.36 6.40 0.66
C GLN A 384 -3.31 6.24 -0.46
N THR A 385 -3.67 5.62 -1.58
CA THR A 385 -2.77 5.48 -2.73
C THR A 385 -2.37 6.83 -3.33
N ALA A 386 -3.28 7.79 -3.40
CA ALA A 386 -2.99 9.13 -3.90
C ALA A 386 -2.17 9.95 -2.89
N LYS A 387 -2.42 9.75 -1.59
CA LYS A 387 -1.63 10.35 -0.51
C LYS A 387 -0.17 9.91 -0.55
N GLU A 388 0.07 8.63 -0.81
CA GLU A 388 1.41 8.09 -1.00
C GLU A 388 2.16 8.75 -2.16
N LEU A 389 1.49 8.92 -3.31
CA LEU A 389 2.05 9.62 -4.47
C LEU A 389 2.33 11.11 -4.19
N PHE A 390 1.41 11.77 -3.48
CA PHE A 390 1.56 13.17 -3.06
C PHE A 390 2.79 13.34 -2.15
N GLU A 391 2.95 12.48 -1.16
CA GLU A 391 4.09 12.53 -0.23
C GLU A 391 5.41 12.18 -0.93
N LEU A 392 5.41 11.23 -1.88
CA LEU A 392 6.59 10.93 -2.69
C LEU A 392 7.02 12.15 -3.51
N ALA A 393 6.08 12.85 -4.14
CA ALA A 393 6.37 14.05 -4.91
C ALA A 393 7.03 15.13 -4.03
N LEU A 394 6.51 15.35 -2.83
CA LEU A 394 7.11 16.29 -1.87
C LEU A 394 8.50 15.83 -1.41
N TYR A 395 8.65 14.54 -1.08
CA TYR A 395 9.92 13.97 -0.65
C TYR A 395 11.01 14.11 -1.72
N ALA A 396 10.63 13.95 -2.99
CA ALA A 396 11.50 14.13 -4.15
C ALA A 396 11.79 15.61 -4.47
N GLY A 397 11.33 16.55 -3.65
CA GLY A 397 11.54 17.99 -3.82
C GLY A 397 10.76 18.60 -4.99
N LYS A 398 9.67 17.95 -5.43
CA LYS A 398 8.82 18.48 -6.50
C LYS A 398 7.94 19.60 -5.98
N ARG A 399 7.61 20.54 -6.87
CA ARG A 399 6.57 21.54 -6.62
C ARG A 399 5.22 20.88 -6.79
N VAL A 400 4.48 20.68 -5.70
CA VAL A 400 3.16 20.05 -5.76
C VAL A 400 2.08 21.12 -5.81
N ILE A 401 1.17 21.03 -6.78
CA ILE A 401 -0.01 21.90 -6.89
C ILE A 401 -1.29 21.06 -6.92
N LEU A 402 -2.38 21.66 -6.46
CA LEU A 402 -3.70 21.04 -6.44
C LEU A 402 -4.64 21.81 -7.38
N VAL A 403 -5.46 21.11 -8.15
CA VAL A 403 -6.39 21.71 -9.12
C VAL A 403 -7.75 21.06 -8.96
N SER A 404 -8.82 21.84 -8.82
CA SER A 404 -10.16 21.29 -8.62
C SER A 404 -11.23 22.11 -9.34
N ASP A 405 -12.11 21.41 -10.06
CA ASP A 405 -13.35 21.96 -10.60
C ASP A 405 -14.47 21.73 -9.57
N MET A 406 -14.62 22.64 -8.60
CA MET A 406 -15.61 22.52 -7.53
C MET A 406 -16.13 23.88 -7.08
N TYR A 407 -17.42 23.96 -6.72
CA TYR A 407 -18.08 25.18 -6.23
C TYR A 407 -17.79 25.52 -4.76
N ILE A 408 -17.15 24.61 -4.01
CA ILE A 408 -16.85 24.78 -2.57
C ILE A 408 -15.97 26.03 -2.32
N ASP A 409 -16.06 26.59 -1.11
CA ASP A 409 -15.19 27.69 -0.68
C ASP A 409 -13.73 27.25 -0.51
N TYR A 410 -12.79 28.14 -0.83
CA TYR A 410 -11.37 27.90 -0.73
C TYR A 410 -10.94 27.52 0.69
N ASN A 411 -11.44 28.22 1.72
CA ASN A 411 -11.04 27.99 3.11
C ASN A 411 -11.59 26.66 3.63
N LEU A 412 -12.78 26.26 3.20
CA LEU A 412 -13.31 24.94 3.53
C LEU A 412 -12.45 23.84 2.92
N LEU A 413 -12.12 23.95 1.63
CA LEU A 413 -11.32 22.94 0.96
C LEU A 413 -9.92 22.79 1.58
N THR A 414 -9.28 23.91 1.96
CA THR A 414 -8.01 23.84 2.69
C THR A 414 -8.12 23.12 4.02
N LYS A 415 -9.21 23.33 4.79
CA LYS A 415 -9.45 22.60 6.04
C LYS A 415 -9.66 21.10 5.81
N ILE A 416 -10.37 20.73 4.74
CA ILE A 416 -10.58 19.33 4.37
C ILE A 416 -9.24 18.67 4.02
N LEU A 417 -8.42 19.32 3.20
CA LEU A 417 -7.10 18.83 2.81
C LEU A 417 -6.18 18.67 4.03
N GLU A 418 -6.17 19.65 4.94
CA GLU A 418 -5.42 19.58 6.19
C GLU A 418 -5.86 18.43 7.09
N LYS A 419 -7.18 18.23 7.25
CA LYS A 419 -7.77 17.09 7.98
C LYS A 419 -7.35 15.75 7.36
N ALA A 420 -7.33 15.67 6.04
CA ALA A 420 -6.89 14.49 5.30
C ALA A 420 -5.36 14.28 5.33
N GLY A 421 -4.60 15.24 5.84
CA GLY A 421 -3.16 15.19 6.01
C GLY A 421 -2.36 15.63 4.77
N TYR A 422 -3.00 16.36 3.84
CA TYR A 422 -2.31 16.99 2.71
C TYR A 422 -1.72 18.33 3.13
N ARG A 423 -0.39 18.38 3.26
CA ARG A 423 0.38 19.56 3.68
C ARG A 423 1.59 19.74 2.76
N GLY A 424 2.10 20.96 2.64
CA GLY A 424 3.33 21.24 1.90
C GLY A 424 3.18 21.42 0.38
N TYR A 425 1.96 21.33 -0.16
CA TYR A 425 1.70 21.77 -1.53
C TYR A 425 1.89 23.29 -1.66
N GLU A 426 2.35 23.73 -2.83
CA GLU A 426 2.67 25.13 -3.10
C GLU A 426 1.41 25.99 -3.26
N LYS A 427 0.44 25.50 -4.05
CA LYS A 427 -0.79 26.23 -4.38
C LYS A 427 -1.98 25.32 -4.63
N LEU A 428 -3.17 25.83 -4.28
CA LEU A 428 -4.47 25.27 -4.62
C LEU A 428 -5.18 26.16 -5.65
N TYR A 429 -5.53 25.58 -6.80
CA TYR A 429 -6.27 26.21 -7.89
C TYR A 429 -7.70 25.70 -7.91
N LEU A 430 -8.62 26.53 -7.43
CA LEU A 430 -10.04 26.20 -7.35
C LEU A 430 -10.82 26.95 -8.43
N SER A 431 -11.64 26.21 -9.20
CA SER A 431 -12.41 26.76 -10.30
C SER A 431 -13.36 27.87 -9.86
N SER A 432 -14.04 27.73 -8.71
CA SER A 432 -14.99 28.72 -8.19
C SER A 432 -14.33 30.06 -7.91
N ARG A 433 -13.10 30.02 -7.38
CA ARG A 433 -12.29 31.20 -7.09
C ARG A 433 -11.67 31.81 -8.35
N LYS A 434 -11.23 30.98 -9.30
CA LYS A 434 -10.59 31.44 -10.54
C LYS A 434 -11.59 31.75 -11.65
N ARG A 435 -12.86 31.36 -11.47
CA ARG A 435 -13.98 31.43 -12.43
C ARG A 435 -13.67 30.74 -13.77
N LYS A 436 -12.82 29.70 -13.72
CA LYS A 436 -12.31 28.94 -14.87
C LYS A 436 -12.34 27.45 -14.58
N LEU A 437 -12.67 26.65 -15.59
CA LEU A 437 -12.76 25.20 -15.48
C LEU A 437 -11.56 24.48 -16.11
N LYS A 438 -11.23 23.30 -15.58
CA LYS A 438 -10.40 22.28 -16.26
C LYS A 438 -11.12 21.73 -17.49
N ALA A 439 -12.44 21.54 -17.41
CA ALA A 439 -13.26 21.02 -18.51
C ALA A 439 -13.17 21.85 -19.82
N THR A 440 -12.83 23.14 -19.73
CA THR A 440 -12.59 24.02 -20.89
C THR A 440 -11.09 24.28 -21.15
N GLY A 441 -10.21 23.71 -20.32
CA GLY A 441 -8.77 23.90 -20.32
C GLY A 441 -8.31 25.31 -19.90
N LYS A 442 -9.23 26.23 -19.60
CA LYS A 442 -8.86 27.62 -19.26
C LYS A 442 -8.21 27.72 -17.88
N LEU A 443 -8.55 26.82 -16.95
CA LEU A 443 -7.87 26.78 -15.65
C LEU A 443 -6.39 26.39 -15.79
N TYR A 444 -6.07 25.38 -16.61
CA TYR A 444 -4.68 24.99 -16.90
C TYR A 444 -3.87 26.10 -17.55
N ARG A 445 -4.42 26.79 -18.56
CA ARG A 445 -3.76 27.95 -19.17
C ARG A 445 -3.42 29.02 -18.14
N ARG A 446 -4.33 29.28 -17.20
CA ARG A 446 -4.11 30.23 -16.11
C ARG A 446 -3.01 29.77 -15.16
N ILE A 447 -2.96 28.47 -14.83
CA ILE A 447 -1.92 27.87 -13.98
C ILE A 447 -0.54 28.05 -14.63
N ILE A 448 -0.39 27.68 -15.90
CA ILE A 448 0.87 27.80 -16.65
C ILE A 448 1.37 29.25 -16.64
N ASN A 449 0.49 30.20 -16.95
CA ASN A 449 0.81 31.63 -16.94
C ASN A 449 1.22 32.15 -15.55
N GLU A 450 0.54 31.70 -14.49
CA GLU A 450 0.81 32.13 -13.12
C GLU A 450 2.10 31.53 -12.56
N LEU A 451 2.39 30.27 -12.90
CA LEU A 451 3.62 29.57 -12.48
C LEU A 451 4.82 29.91 -13.35
N LYS A 452 4.61 30.53 -14.52
CA LYS A 452 5.65 30.88 -15.50
C LYS A 452 6.50 29.66 -15.88
N CYS A 453 5.85 28.53 -16.13
CA CYS A 453 6.48 27.27 -16.56
C CYS A 453 6.03 26.88 -17.97
N ASN A 454 6.64 25.85 -18.55
CA ASN A 454 6.11 25.22 -19.75
C ASN A 454 5.05 24.19 -19.37
N ALA A 455 4.08 23.95 -20.25
CA ALA A 455 3.07 22.91 -20.05
C ALA A 455 3.71 21.52 -19.85
N SER A 456 4.78 21.24 -20.59
CA SER A 456 5.54 19.98 -20.53
C SER A 456 6.25 19.74 -19.19
N ASP A 457 6.42 20.78 -18.36
CA ASP A 457 7.06 20.68 -17.04
C ASP A 457 6.10 20.13 -15.97
N ILE A 458 4.81 20.03 -16.31
CA ILE A 458 3.75 19.57 -15.42
C ILE A 458 3.39 18.12 -15.76
N LEU A 459 3.35 17.29 -14.71
CA LEU A 459 2.68 15.99 -14.71
C LEU A 459 1.40 16.10 -13.89
N HIS A 460 0.24 15.99 -14.55
CA HIS A 460 -1.06 16.03 -13.89
C HIS A 460 -1.63 14.63 -13.64
N ILE A 461 -2.11 14.37 -12.42
CA ILE A 461 -2.71 13.11 -12.00
C ILE A 461 -4.16 13.39 -11.64
N GLY A 462 -5.10 12.75 -12.32
CA GLY A 462 -6.53 12.95 -12.10
C GLY A 462 -7.38 11.79 -12.58
N ASP A 463 -8.64 11.77 -12.18
CA ASP A 463 -9.59 10.67 -12.40
C ASP A 463 -10.54 10.92 -13.57
N ASN A 464 -10.71 12.18 -14.02
CA ASN A 464 -11.66 12.46 -15.09
C ASN A 464 -10.99 12.41 -16.46
N TRP A 465 -11.40 11.45 -17.30
CA TRP A 465 -10.81 11.26 -18.63
C TRP A 465 -10.87 12.52 -19.51
N ASN A 466 -11.98 13.26 -19.48
CA ASN A 466 -12.12 14.44 -20.34
C ASN A 466 -11.36 15.65 -19.78
N SER A 467 -11.65 16.07 -18.55
CA SER A 467 -11.06 17.30 -17.99
C SER A 467 -9.62 17.15 -17.55
N ASP A 468 -9.20 15.99 -17.05
CA ASP A 468 -7.87 15.81 -16.46
C ASP A 468 -6.88 15.24 -17.47
N ILE A 469 -7.36 14.40 -18.40
CA ILE A 469 -6.50 13.80 -19.41
C ILE A 469 -6.58 14.60 -20.72
N ILE A 470 -7.71 14.55 -21.43
CA ILE A 470 -7.83 15.15 -22.77
C ILE A 470 -7.56 16.66 -22.74
N LYS A 471 -8.21 17.41 -21.86
CA LYS A 471 -8.08 18.89 -21.81
C LYS A 471 -6.73 19.38 -21.33
N ALA A 472 -6.03 18.62 -20.49
CA ALA A 472 -4.67 18.95 -20.10
C ALA A 472 -3.68 18.66 -21.25
N GLN A 473 -3.83 17.52 -21.93
CA GLN A 473 -2.98 17.14 -23.07
C GLN A 473 -3.13 18.09 -24.26
N GLU A 474 -4.34 18.57 -24.56
CA GLU A 474 -4.59 19.60 -25.60
C GLU A 474 -3.75 20.88 -25.41
N ILE A 475 -3.27 21.14 -24.18
CA ILE A 475 -2.47 22.31 -23.82
C ILE A 475 -0.98 21.95 -23.64
N GLY A 476 -0.63 20.66 -23.79
CA GLY A 476 0.74 20.15 -23.70
C GLY A 476 1.18 19.71 -22.31
N ILE A 477 0.24 19.54 -21.36
CA ILE A 477 0.52 18.97 -20.03
C ILE A 477 0.63 17.44 -20.14
N ASN A 478 1.60 16.84 -19.45
CA ASN A 478 1.70 15.38 -19.36
C ASN A 478 0.72 14.88 -18.30
N THR A 479 0.11 13.71 -18.50
CA THR A 479 -1.02 13.28 -17.67
C THR A 479 -0.92 11.82 -17.27
N ILE A 480 -1.43 11.48 -16.09
CA ILE A 480 -1.65 10.13 -15.62
C ILE A 480 -3.12 10.00 -15.24
N PHE A 481 -3.78 9.00 -15.82
CA PHE A 481 -5.14 8.64 -15.46
C PHE A 481 -5.13 7.78 -14.20
N MET A 482 -5.77 8.30 -13.15
CA MET A 482 -5.97 7.59 -11.89
C MET A 482 -7.47 7.41 -11.69
N PRO A 483 -8.07 6.31 -12.19
CA PRO A 483 -9.52 6.18 -12.23
C PRO A 483 -10.13 6.29 -10.84
N ASN A 484 -11.35 6.84 -10.81
CA ASN A 484 -12.10 6.90 -9.56
C ASN A 484 -12.41 5.48 -9.07
N THR A 485 -12.61 5.38 -7.76
CA THR A 485 -12.80 4.09 -7.09
C THR A 485 -14.09 3.40 -7.53
N ARG A 486 -15.11 4.17 -7.93
CA ARG A 486 -16.39 3.66 -8.39
C ARG A 486 -16.27 2.96 -9.74
N GLU A 487 -15.71 3.60 -10.75
CA GLU A 487 -15.52 3.01 -12.08
C GLU A 487 -14.62 1.77 -12.04
N THR A 488 -13.62 1.80 -11.15
CA THR A 488 -12.77 0.64 -10.86
C THR A 488 -13.58 -0.51 -10.26
N PHE A 489 -14.42 -0.22 -9.26
CA PHE A 489 -15.33 -1.19 -8.65
C PHE A 489 -16.33 -1.75 -9.66
N GLU A 490 -16.84 -0.90 -10.55
CA GLU A 490 -17.83 -1.25 -11.58
C GLU A 490 -17.26 -2.06 -12.75
N ASN A 491 -15.94 -2.26 -12.82
CA ASN A 491 -15.24 -2.89 -13.95
C ASN A 491 -15.49 -2.15 -15.28
N ILE A 492 -15.65 -0.82 -15.23
CA ILE A 492 -15.82 0.02 -16.43
C ILE A 492 -14.46 0.34 -17.07
N VAL A 493 -13.40 0.40 -16.26
CA VAL A 493 -12.05 0.68 -16.73
C VAL A 493 -11.46 -0.59 -17.36
N SER A 494 -11.34 -0.59 -18.68
CA SER A 494 -11.05 -1.80 -19.47
C SER A 494 -9.73 -2.52 -19.11
N ASP A 495 -8.74 -1.76 -18.64
CA ASP A 495 -7.40 -2.26 -18.24
C ASP A 495 -7.31 -2.60 -16.75
N ILE A 496 -8.41 -2.46 -15.99
CA ILE A 496 -8.46 -2.78 -14.57
C ILE A 496 -9.54 -3.83 -14.31
N TYR A 497 -9.11 -5.07 -14.15
CA TYR A 497 -9.99 -6.16 -13.75
C TYR A 497 -10.08 -6.25 -12.23
N THR A 498 -11.29 -6.05 -11.68
CA THR A 498 -11.56 -6.19 -10.24
C THR A 498 -12.33 -7.46 -9.91
N GLY A 499 -12.26 -8.49 -10.76
CA GLY A 499 -12.87 -9.80 -10.44
C GLY A 499 -14.39 -9.86 -10.66
N ASN A 500 -14.97 -8.96 -11.46
CA ASN A 500 -16.42 -8.84 -11.67
C ASN A 500 -17.22 -8.52 -10.38
N CYS A 501 -16.61 -7.93 -9.35
CA CYS A 501 -17.26 -7.63 -8.08
C CYS A 501 -18.60 -6.88 -8.20
N SER A 502 -18.78 -6.08 -9.25
CA SER A 502 -20.00 -5.29 -9.52
C SER A 502 -21.11 -6.04 -10.27
N LYS A 503 -20.80 -7.08 -11.06
CA LYS A 503 -21.80 -7.77 -11.91
C LYS A 503 -22.98 -8.37 -11.11
N PRO A 504 -22.79 -8.91 -9.89
CA PRO A 504 -23.91 -9.31 -9.03
C PRO A 504 -24.64 -8.11 -8.42
N MET A 505 -23.94 -7.01 -8.11
CA MET A 505 -24.48 -5.85 -7.41
C MET A 505 -25.38 -4.98 -8.28
N THR A 506 -25.11 -4.83 -9.58
CA THR A 506 -25.99 -4.06 -10.48
C THR A 506 -27.39 -4.65 -10.57
N ASN A 507 -27.55 -5.98 -10.46
CA ASN A 507 -28.87 -6.62 -10.42
C ASN A 507 -29.58 -6.47 -9.06
N VAL A 508 -28.84 -6.11 -8.00
CA VAL A 508 -29.34 -6.00 -6.62
C VAL A 508 -29.59 -4.53 -6.23
N LEU A 509 -28.83 -3.59 -6.79
CA LEU A 509 -28.94 -2.15 -6.52
C LEU A 509 -30.23 -1.53 -7.06
N ASP A 510 -30.82 -2.10 -8.13
CA ASP A 510 -32.17 -1.73 -8.59
C ASP A 510 -33.26 -2.02 -7.54
N GLY A 511 -32.98 -2.86 -6.53
CA GLY A 511 -33.93 -3.23 -5.47
C GLY A 511 -33.58 -2.78 -4.05
N ILE A 512 -32.30 -2.59 -3.68
CA ILE A 512 -31.88 -2.52 -2.26
C ILE A 512 -31.63 -1.10 -1.71
N ILE A 513 -31.36 -0.08 -2.53
CA ILE A 513 -31.10 1.29 -2.00
C ILE A 513 -32.33 1.89 -1.27
N ALA A 514 -33.53 1.35 -1.46
CA ALA A 514 -34.73 1.79 -0.74
C ALA A 514 -34.82 1.31 0.74
N VAL A 515 -34.04 0.31 1.19
CA VAL A 515 -34.34 -0.40 2.45
C VAL A 515 -33.29 -0.22 3.56
N SER A 516 -32.08 0.29 3.29
CA SER A 516 -31.00 0.30 4.30
C SER A 516 -30.83 1.61 5.10
N TYR A 517 -31.78 2.55 5.05
CA TYR A 517 -31.68 3.81 5.80
C TYR A 517 -32.18 3.75 7.26
N THR A 518 -32.64 2.59 7.77
CA THR A 518 -33.27 2.50 9.10
C THR A 518 -32.39 1.99 10.24
N HIS A 519 -31.20 1.41 10.01
CA HIS A 519 -30.42 0.79 11.11
C HIS A 519 -28.89 0.99 11.04
N LEU A 520 -28.43 2.22 10.86
CA LEU A 520 -27.06 2.59 11.22
C LEU A 520 -27.06 3.35 12.56
N THR A 521 -27.13 2.59 13.65
CA THR A 521 -26.53 3.01 14.92
C THR A 521 -25.03 2.73 14.81
N LEU A 522 -24.23 3.80 14.72
CA LEU A 522 -22.77 3.72 14.82
C LEU A 522 -22.36 3.43 16.28
N PRO A 523 -21.24 2.74 16.52
CA PRO A 523 -20.64 2.61 17.85
C PRO A 523 -20.19 3.95 18.44
#